data_AF-A0A847N4A5-F1
#
_entry.id   AF-A0A847N4A5-F1
#
_cell.length_a   1.000
_cell.length_b   1.000
_cell.length_c   1.000
_cell.angle_alpha   90.00
_cell.angle_beta   90.00
_cell.angle_gamma   90.00
#
_symmetry.space_group_name_H-M   'P 1'
#
loop_
_entity.id
_entity.type
_entity.pdbx_description
1 polymer ?
#
loop_
_entity_poly.entity_id
_entity_poly.type
_entity_poly.pdbx_seq_one_letter_code
_entity_poly.pdbx_strand_id
1 'polypeptide(L)'
;MSFQQLVEHSRRYGSDPAFVLLGGGNTSFKEDRTLYVKASGHALGTIKEDGFVRMDLDLLEQIWHKQYSQDDDQREDEVLKDMMYCRLEGETARPSVEALLHALLPFPYVVHLHPALVNGLTCAQDGEAAVH
;
A
#
# COMPACT_ATOMS: atom_id res chain seq x y z
N MET A 1 -10.88 -12.91 -8.35
CA MET A 1 -11.45 -11.99 -7.36
C MET A 1 -11.60 -10.64 -8.06
N SER A 2 -12.45 -9.72 -7.59
CA SER A 2 -12.79 -8.46 -8.30
C SER A 2 -12.40 -7.19 -7.53
N PHE A 3 -12.48 -6.04 -8.20
CA PHE A 3 -12.34 -4.73 -7.55
C PHE A 3 -13.40 -4.50 -6.46
N GLN A 4 -14.63 -4.97 -6.65
CA GLN A 4 -15.67 -4.89 -5.61
C GLN A 4 -15.26 -5.68 -4.34
N GLN A 5 -14.64 -6.85 -4.51
CA GLN A 5 -14.12 -7.63 -3.39
C GLN A 5 -12.95 -6.92 -2.69
N LEU A 6 -12.10 -6.19 -3.43
CA LEU A 6 -11.08 -5.33 -2.81
C LEU A 6 -11.74 -4.34 -1.85
N VAL A 7 -12.74 -3.57 -2.29
CA VAL A 7 -13.44 -2.59 -1.45
C VAL A 7 -14.07 -3.25 -0.22
N GLU A 8 -14.71 -4.41 -0.39
CA GLU A 8 -15.31 -5.16 0.72
C GLU A 8 -14.27 -5.58 1.76
N HIS A 9 -13.15 -6.15 1.32
CA HIS A 9 -12.10 -6.58 2.24
C HIS A 9 -11.38 -5.41 2.91
N SER A 10 -11.14 -4.31 2.19
CA SER A 10 -10.60 -3.09 2.78
C SER A 10 -11.48 -2.61 3.94
N ARG A 11 -12.80 -2.58 3.75
CA ARG A 11 -13.73 -2.20 4.81
C ARG A 11 -13.73 -3.22 5.94
N ARG A 12 -13.78 -4.52 5.64
CA ARG A 12 -13.74 -5.59 6.65
C ARG A 12 -12.55 -5.44 7.60
N TYR A 13 -11.34 -5.27 7.07
CA TYR A 13 -10.15 -5.10 7.92
C TYR A 13 -10.06 -3.71 8.53
N GLY A 14 -10.42 -2.67 7.78
CA GLY A 14 -10.31 -1.29 8.23
C GLY A 14 -11.38 -0.85 9.23
N SER A 15 -12.46 -1.60 9.40
CA SER A 15 -13.49 -1.36 10.43
C SER A 15 -13.14 -1.96 11.79
N ASP A 16 -12.10 -2.80 11.87
CA ASP A 16 -11.68 -3.43 13.11
C ASP A 16 -10.38 -2.78 13.65
N PRO A 17 -10.43 -2.11 14.81
CA PRO A 17 -9.26 -1.46 15.40
C PRO A 17 -8.16 -2.45 15.83
N ALA A 18 -8.46 -3.75 15.92
CA ALA A 18 -7.45 -4.78 16.15
C ALA A 18 -6.50 -4.94 14.94
N PHE A 19 -6.96 -4.61 13.73
CA PHE A 19 -6.17 -4.74 12.50
C PHE A 19 -5.60 -3.41 12.02
N VAL A 20 -6.34 -2.31 12.18
CA VAL A 20 -5.93 -0.98 11.72
C VAL A 20 -6.19 0.04 12.81
N LEU A 21 -5.11 0.63 13.33
CA LEU A 21 -5.20 1.85 14.13
C LEU A 21 -5.00 3.08 13.25
N LEU A 22 -5.84 4.08 13.47
CA LEU A 22 -5.85 5.35 12.72
C LEU A 22 -6.06 5.13 11.21
N GLY A 23 -5.71 6.09 10.36
CA GLY A 23 -5.81 5.97 8.90
C GLY A 23 -4.77 5.03 8.26
N GLY A 24 -4.12 4.16 9.05
CA GLY A 24 -3.05 3.25 8.65
C GLY A 24 -3.52 2.10 7.76
N GLY A 25 -2.59 1.23 7.38
CA GLY A 25 -2.83 0.11 6.49
C GLY A 25 -3.24 0.49 5.06
N ASN A 26 -3.14 -0.48 4.16
CA ASN A 26 -3.55 -0.38 2.77
C ASN A 26 -3.78 -1.75 2.14
N THR A 27 -4.48 -1.73 1.02
CA THR A 27 -4.86 -2.92 0.28
C THR A 27 -4.68 -2.65 -1.20
N SER A 28 -4.39 -3.69 -1.97
CA SER A 28 -4.34 -3.59 -3.42
C SER A 28 -4.92 -4.79 -4.13
N PHE A 29 -5.27 -4.57 -5.40
CA PHE A 29 -5.62 -5.59 -6.39
C PHE A 29 -4.79 -5.38 -7.66
N LYS A 30 -4.36 -6.46 -8.30
CA LYS A 30 -3.68 -6.45 -9.60
C LYS A 30 -4.53 -7.13 -10.66
N GLU A 31 -4.75 -6.45 -11.78
CA GLU A 31 -5.47 -6.95 -12.95
C GLU A 31 -4.89 -6.31 -14.21
N ASP A 32 -4.61 -7.09 -15.25
CA ASP A 32 -4.16 -6.60 -16.57
C ASP A 32 -3.05 -5.53 -16.51
N ARG A 33 -1.96 -5.82 -15.78
CA ARG A 33 -0.80 -4.92 -15.55
C ARG A 33 -1.14 -3.61 -14.81
N THR A 34 -2.34 -3.50 -14.26
CA THR A 34 -2.77 -2.39 -13.43
C THR A 34 -2.75 -2.79 -11.96
N LEU A 35 -2.17 -1.94 -11.12
CA LEU A 35 -2.28 -1.99 -9.67
C LEU A 35 -3.35 -0.99 -9.21
N TYR A 36 -4.40 -1.48 -8.58
CA TYR A 36 -5.36 -0.68 -7.82
C TYR A 36 -4.87 -0.64 -6.38
N VAL A 37 -4.42 0.50 -5.88
CA VAL A 37 -3.88 0.65 -4.53
C VAL A 37 -4.53 1.81 -3.79
N LYS A 38 -4.71 1.66 -2.48
CA LYS A 38 -5.28 2.71 -1.62
C LYS A 38 -4.60 4.07 -1.87
N ALA A 39 -5.41 5.09 -2.08
CA ALA A 39 -4.98 6.49 -2.10
C ALA A 39 -4.69 7.01 -0.69
N SER A 40 -3.73 7.91 -0.60
CA SER A 40 -3.48 8.69 0.62
C SER A 40 -4.73 9.49 1.02
N GLY A 41 -4.98 9.65 2.32
CA GLY A 41 -6.12 10.41 2.85
C GLY A 41 -7.43 9.64 2.98
N HIS A 42 -7.49 8.37 2.56
CA HIS A 42 -8.67 7.52 2.73
C HIS A 42 -8.50 6.53 3.88
N ALA A 43 -9.54 6.34 4.69
CA ALA A 43 -9.55 5.30 5.72
C ALA A 43 -10.10 3.99 5.13
N LEU A 44 -9.43 2.85 5.39
CA LEU A 44 -9.84 1.55 4.86
C LEU A 44 -11.28 1.17 5.27
N GLY A 45 -11.68 1.47 6.52
CA GLY A 45 -13.00 1.12 7.05
C GLY A 45 -14.17 1.80 6.34
N THR A 46 -13.94 2.92 5.65
CA THR A 46 -14.99 3.69 4.93
C THR A 46 -14.66 3.88 3.45
N ILE A 47 -13.60 3.23 2.96
CA ILE A 47 -13.09 3.45 1.61
C ILE A 47 -14.13 3.13 0.55
N LYS A 48 -14.14 3.90 -0.53
CA LYS A 48 -14.98 3.70 -1.72
C LYS A 48 -14.07 3.53 -2.93
N GLU A 49 -14.67 3.38 -4.10
CA GLU A 49 -13.95 3.16 -5.36
C GLU A 49 -12.96 4.28 -5.67
N ASP A 50 -13.33 5.54 -5.39
CA ASP A 50 -12.50 6.74 -5.51
C ASP A 50 -11.34 6.81 -4.49
N GLY A 51 -11.33 5.91 -3.51
CA GLY A 51 -10.23 5.75 -2.57
C GLY A 51 -9.08 4.92 -3.10
N PHE A 52 -9.11 4.48 -4.36
CA PHE A 52 -8.04 3.72 -5.00
C PHE A 52 -7.47 4.47 -6.19
N VAL A 53 -6.15 4.38 -6.35
CA VAL A 53 -5.41 4.89 -7.50
C VAL A 53 -5.04 3.72 -8.39
N ARG A 54 -5.22 3.87 -9.70
CA ARG A 54 -4.72 2.93 -10.71
C ARG A 54 -3.30 3.28 -11.11
N MET A 55 -2.40 2.30 -11.08
CA MET A 55 -0.99 2.47 -11.40
C MET A 55 -0.53 1.41 -12.40
N ASP A 56 0.41 1.77 -13.26
CA ASP A 56 1.06 0.87 -14.22
C ASP A 56 2.12 0.03 -13.51
N LEU A 57 1.97 -1.30 -13.54
CA LEU A 57 2.89 -2.22 -12.87
C LEU A 57 4.30 -2.23 -13.48
N ASP A 58 4.44 -1.99 -14.79
CA ASP A 58 5.75 -2.02 -15.43
C ASP A 58 6.53 -0.72 -15.18
N LEU A 59 5.83 0.41 -15.09
CA LEU A 59 6.45 1.66 -14.63
C LEU A 59 6.89 1.53 -13.17
N LEU A 60 6.08 0.90 -12.33
CA LEU A 60 6.45 0.60 -10.93
C LEU A 60 7.66 -0.33 -10.84
N GLU A 61 7.76 -1.35 -11.71
CA GLU A 61 8.91 -2.26 -11.76
C GLU A 61 10.21 -1.51 -12.10
N GLN A 62 10.15 -0.54 -13.03
CA GLN A 62 11.32 0.25 -13.43
C GLN A 62 11.94 1.07 -12.28
N ILE A 63 11.16 1.44 -11.25
CA ILE A 63 11.66 2.18 -10.08
C ILE A 63 12.78 1.41 -9.37
N TRP A 64 12.69 0.07 -9.29
CA TRP A 64 13.71 -0.76 -8.65
C TRP A 64 15.08 -0.74 -9.33
N HIS A 65 15.12 -0.29 -10.59
CA HIS A 65 16.33 -0.26 -11.41
C HIS A 65 16.94 1.14 -11.55
N LYS A 66 16.32 2.16 -10.95
CA LYS A 66 16.81 3.54 -10.97
C LYS A 66 17.86 3.78 -9.88
N GLN A 67 18.78 4.69 -10.17
CA GLN A 67 19.68 5.25 -9.17
C GLN A 67 19.09 6.55 -8.67
N TYR A 68 18.97 6.66 -7.35
CA TYR A 68 18.47 7.85 -6.67
C TYR A 68 19.57 8.53 -5.87
N SER A 69 19.31 9.75 -5.42
CA SER A 69 20.21 10.52 -4.57
C SER A 69 20.64 9.74 -3.31
N GLN A 70 21.88 9.98 -2.87
CA GLN A 70 22.36 9.46 -1.59
C GLN A 70 21.85 10.30 -0.40
N ASP A 71 21.40 11.52 -0.68
CA ASP A 71 20.71 12.38 0.30
C ASP A 71 19.27 11.88 0.50
N ASP A 72 18.88 11.70 1.76
CA ASP A 72 17.62 11.04 2.13
C ASP A 72 16.39 11.84 1.67
N ASP A 73 16.36 13.14 1.95
CA ASP A 73 15.24 14.03 1.59
C ASP A 73 15.08 14.12 0.07
N GLN A 74 16.18 14.31 -0.67
CA GLN A 74 16.15 14.32 -2.14
C GLN A 74 15.69 12.97 -2.72
N ARG A 75 16.14 11.85 -2.14
CA ARG A 75 15.75 10.51 -2.60
C ARG A 75 14.25 10.28 -2.39
N GLU A 76 13.68 10.70 -1.27
CA GLU A 76 12.23 10.59 -1.03
C GLU A 76 11.42 11.38 -2.06
N ASP A 77 11.84 12.61 -2.38
CA ASP A 77 11.19 13.45 -3.39
C ASP A 77 11.29 12.84 -4.80
N GLU A 78 12.45 12.29 -5.17
CA GLU A 78 12.66 11.62 -6.46
C GLU A 78 11.79 10.36 -6.60
N VAL A 79 11.75 9.50 -5.58
CA VAL A 79 10.91 8.30 -5.56
C VAL A 79 9.43 8.67 -5.60
N LEU A 80 9.01 9.68 -4.83
CA LEU A 80 7.64 10.16 -4.86
C LEU A 80 7.25 10.67 -6.24
N LYS A 81 8.12 11.44 -6.90
CA LYS A 81 7.89 11.94 -8.26
C LYS A 81 7.70 10.79 -9.25
N ASP A 82 8.53 9.76 -9.18
CA ASP A 82 8.42 8.57 -10.02
C ASP A 82 7.15 7.77 -9.72
N MET A 83 6.80 7.57 -8.45
CA MET A 83 5.55 6.93 -8.07
C MET A 83 4.32 7.69 -8.59
N MET A 84 4.36 9.02 -8.57
CA MET A 84 3.28 9.86 -9.11
C MET A 84 3.18 9.77 -10.63
N TYR A 85 4.31 9.55 -11.32
CA TYR A 85 4.37 9.30 -12.77
C TYR A 85 3.82 7.92 -13.16
N CYS A 86 3.90 6.93 -12.28
CA CYS A 86 3.38 5.58 -12.53
C CYS A 86 1.85 5.48 -12.52
N ARG A 87 1.11 6.56 -12.24
CA ARG A 87 -0.35 6.54 -12.23
C ARG A 87 -0.91 6.52 -13.66
N LEU A 88 -2.03 5.82 -13.85
CA LEU A 88 -2.72 5.83 -15.14
C LEU A 88 -3.37 7.19 -15.45
N GLU A 89 -3.68 7.42 -16.71
CA GLU A 89 -4.32 8.65 -17.17
C GLU A 89 -5.64 8.92 -16.39
N GLY A 90 -5.82 10.18 -15.97
CA GLY A 90 -6.98 10.63 -15.20
C GLY A 90 -6.82 10.51 -13.67
N GLU A 91 -5.81 9.79 -13.18
CA GLU A 91 -5.54 9.67 -11.75
C GLU A 91 -4.86 10.92 -11.18
N THR A 92 -5.47 11.51 -10.15
CA THR A 92 -4.96 12.74 -9.51
C THR A 92 -4.57 12.54 -8.05
N ALA A 93 -5.10 11.52 -7.38
CA ALA A 93 -4.82 11.23 -5.98
C ALA A 93 -3.42 10.64 -5.77
N ARG A 94 -2.79 10.99 -4.65
CA ARG A 94 -1.49 10.43 -4.26
C ARG A 94 -1.68 8.96 -3.85
N PRO A 95 -0.94 7.99 -4.42
CA PRO A 95 -1.03 6.58 -4.01
C PRO A 95 -0.46 6.39 -2.59
N SER A 96 -0.67 5.23 -1.98
CA SER A 96 0.05 4.86 -0.76
C SER A 96 1.56 4.90 -1.00
N VAL A 97 2.33 5.37 -0.02
CA VAL A 97 3.81 5.32 -0.05
C VAL A 97 4.33 3.87 -0.11
N GLU A 98 3.53 2.90 0.32
CA GLU A 98 3.83 1.47 0.30
C GLU A 98 3.45 0.80 -1.04
N ALA A 99 3.02 1.55 -2.07
CA ALA A 99 2.57 0.98 -3.35
C ALA A 99 3.62 0.09 -4.04
N LEU A 100 4.91 0.40 -3.89
CA LEU A 100 6.00 -0.45 -4.40
C LEU A 100 6.04 -1.83 -3.74
N LEU A 101 5.79 -1.92 -2.43
CA LEU A 101 5.66 -3.22 -1.72
C LEU A 101 4.51 -4.03 -2.31
N HIS A 102 3.37 -3.38 -2.56
CA HIS A 102 2.22 -4.02 -3.18
C HIS A 102 2.54 -4.53 -4.58
N ALA A 103 3.24 -3.75 -5.41
CA ALA A 103 3.65 -4.17 -6.75
C ALA A 103 4.62 -5.35 -6.74
N LEU A 104 5.58 -5.35 -5.82
CA LEU A 104 6.64 -6.36 -5.69
C LEU A 104 6.12 -7.75 -5.37
N LEU A 105 5.08 -7.87 -4.53
CA LEU A 105 4.57 -9.16 -4.09
C LEU A 105 3.82 -9.88 -5.24
N PRO A 106 4.14 -11.15 -5.57
CA PRO A 106 3.61 -11.86 -6.73
C PRO A 106 2.20 -12.43 -6.50
N PHE A 107 1.33 -11.66 -5.85
CA PHE A 107 -0.04 -12.03 -5.54
C PHE A 107 -1.02 -11.00 -6.11
N PRO A 108 -2.17 -11.45 -6.65
CA PRO A 108 -3.18 -10.55 -7.18
C PRO A 108 -3.77 -9.63 -6.09
N TYR A 109 -3.78 -10.07 -4.84
CA TYR A 109 -4.27 -9.29 -3.70
C TYR A 109 -3.21 -9.21 -2.62
N VAL A 110 -3.02 -8.00 -2.12
CA VAL A 110 -2.11 -7.74 -1.01
C VAL A 110 -2.85 -6.90 0.01
N VAL A 111 -2.82 -7.36 1.25
CA VAL A 111 -3.40 -6.68 2.41
C VAL A 111 -2.25 -6.39 3.36
N HIS A 112 -2.05 -5.12 3.65
CA HIS A 112 -1.04 -4.65 4.59
C HIS A 112 -1.72 -3.83 5.69
N LEU A 113 -1.47 -4.22 6.93
CA LEU A 113 -2.18 -3.76 8.11
C LEU A 113 -1.17 -3.48 9.21
N HIS A 114 -1.57 -2.70 10.21
CA HIS A 114 -0.73 -2.35 11.36
C HIS A 114 -1.39 -2.78 12.69
N PRO A 115 -1.58 -4.10 12.95
CA PRO A 115 -2.16 -4.54 14.22
C PRO A 115 -1.23 -4.18 15.38
N ALA A 116 -1.74 -3.48 16.40
CA ALA A 116 -0.94 -3.10 17.57
C ALA A 116 -0.31 -4.31 18.27
N LEU A 117 -1.03 -5.45 18.32
CA LEU A 117 -0.51 -6.67 18.93
C LEU A 117 0.70 -7.22 18.19
N VAL A 118 0.66 -7.26 16.86
CA VAL A 118 1.77 -7.75 16.03
C VAL A 118 2.95 -6.80 16.16
N ASN A 119 2.72 -5.49 16.04
CA ASN A 119 3.76 -4.49 16.21
C ASN A 119 4.40 -4.54 17.61
N GLY A 120 3.58 -4.69 18.65
CA GLY A 120 4.04 -4.82 20.02
C GLY A 120 4.91 -6.06 20.21
N LEU A 121 4.52 -7.20 19.64
CA LEU A 121 5.30 -8.43 19.67
C LEU A 121 6.63 -8.30 18.92
N THR A 122 6.61 -7.78 17.69
CA THR A 122 7.82 -7.70 16.84
C THR A 122 8.81 -6.64 17.29
N CYS A 123 8.36 -5.65 18.07
CA CYS A 123 9.21 -4.60 18.62
C CYS A 123 9.57 -4.83 20.10
N ALA A 124 9.07 -5.91 20.72
CA ALA A 124 9.40 -6.24 22.10
C ALA A 124 10.83 -6.78 22.22
N GLN A 125 11.46 -6.52 23.36
CA GLN A 125 12.66 -7.25 23.76
C GLN A 125 12.30 -8.73 23.90
N ASP A 126 13.13 -9.60 23.31
CA ASP A 126 12.92 -11.06 23.26
C ASP A 126 11.56 -11.48 22.63
N GLY A 127 11.02 -10.67 21.71
CA GLY A 127 9.72 -10.93 21.07
C GLY A 127 9.60 -12.29 20.39
N GLU A 128 10.70 -12.83 19.85
CA GLU A 128 10.75 -14.19 19.29
C GLU A 128 10.37 -15.25 20.34
N ALA A 129 10.83 -15.11 21.59
CA ALA A 129 10.54 -16.05 22.67
C ALA A 129 9.09 -15.97 23.17
N ALA A 130 8.38 -14.87 22.87
CA ALA A 130 6.98 -14.69 23.22
C ALA A 130 6.01 -15.36 22.22
N VAL A 131 6.51 -15.92 21.13
CA VAL A 131 5.74 -16.71 20.15
C VAL A 131 5.86 -18.20 20.51
N HIS A 132 4.73 -18.85 20.78
CA HIS A 132 4.63 -20.29 21.08
C HIS A 132 4.02 -21.08 19.92
#